data_AF-A0A945I7K6-F1
#
_entry.id   AF-A0A945I7K6-F1
#
_cell.length_a   1.000
_cell.length_b   1.000
_cell.length_c   1.000
_cell.angle_alpha   90.00
_cell.angle_beta   90.00
_cell.angle_gamma   90.00
#
_symmetry.space_group_name_H-M   'P 1'
#
loop_
_entity.id
_entity.type
_entity.pdbx_description
1 polymer ?
#
loop_
_entity_poly.entity_id
_entity_poly.type
_entity_poly.pdbx_seq_one_letter_code
_entity_poly.pdbx_strand_id
1 'polypeptide(L)'
;MSAEFLYRIAFDVPRALGDAFAESLEPHVSSVSWMAQEEATLVEVQGFNDDAPDEAAVQLAVSLTAEALDLSAPTVEISQIPVRNWVLDNIKQFPPIQAGRFFVHSAEYEDPIPHSQIGLRVPAGAAFGSGDHSSTKGCLLALDKMDHMPVGGPIRSALDMGCGSGILAIA
;
A
#
# COMPACT_ATOMS: atom_id res chain seq x y z
N MET A 1 -22.49 -0.06 2.54
CA MET A 1 -21.66 0.42 3.66
C MET A 1 -20.42 -0.45 3.66
N SER A 2 -19.23 0.13 3.52
CA SER A 2 -17.97 -0.64 3.64
C SER A 2 -17.92 -1.24 5.04
N ALA A 3 -17.52 -2.50 5.19
CA ALA A 3 -17.24 -3.06 6.51
C ALA A 3 -16.14 -2.24 7.20
N GLU A 4 -16.29 -1.94 8.50
CA GLU A 4 -15.28 -1.21 9.28
C GLU A 4 -14.12 -2.14 9.72
N PHE A 5 -14.33 -3.44 9.63
CA PHE A 5 -13.40 -4.49 10.03
C PHE A 5 -13.55 -5.72 9.13
N LEU A 6 -12.49 -6.53 9.08
CA LEU A 6 -12.51 -7.89 8.54
C LEU A 6 -12.45 -8.88 9.69
N TYR A 7 -13.02 -10.05 9.49
CA TYR A 7 -12.78 -11.19 10.38
C TYR A 7 -11.47 -11.85 9.98
N ARG A 8 -10.54 -11.96 10.93
CA ARG A 8 -9.30 -12.71 10.83
C ARG A 8 -9.44 -14.00 11.62
N ILE A 9 -9.24 -15.12 10.95
CA ILE A 9 -9.08 -16.45 11.54
C ILE A 9 -7.58 -16.75 11.54
N ALA A 10 -7.02 -17.16 12.67
CA ALA A 10 -5.60 -17.47 12.79
C ALA A 10 -5.36 -18.67 13.70
N PHE A 11 -4.35 -19.46 13.39
CA PHE A 11 -3.85 -20.53 14.25
C PHE A 11 -2.42 -20.94 13.85
N ASP A 12 -1.66 -21.44 14.82
CA ASP A 12 -0.26 -21.86 14.62
C ASP A 12 -0.13 -23.36 14.37
N VAL A 13 0.67 -23.72 13.37
CA VAL A 13 0.96 -25.12 13.01
C VAL A 13 2.45 -25.33 12.70
N PRO A 14 2.97 -26.56 12.77
CA PRO A 14 4.31 -26.85 12.30
C PRO A 14 4.51 -26.40 10.85
N ARG A 15 5.67 -25.77 10.57
CA ARG A 15 5.99 -25.21 9.24
C ARG A 15 5.78 -26.20 8.09
N ALA A 16 6.11 -27.47 8.30
CA ALA A 16 5.98 -28.52 7.30
C ALA A 16 4.51 -28.79 6.87
N LEU A 17 3.54 -28.26 7.62
CA LEU A 17 2.11 -28.52 7.44
C LEU A 17 1.31 -27.27 7.10
N GLY A 18 1.97 -26.12 6.91
CA GLY A 18 1.31 -24.86 6.56
C GLY A 18 0.38 -25.00 5.36
N ASP A 19 0.83 -25.67 4.31
CA ASP A 19 0.02 -25.91 3.09
C ASP A 19 -1.24 -26.73 3.39
N ALA A 20 -1.11 -27.86 4.09
CA ALA A 20 -2.25 -28.75 4.38
C ALA A 20 -3.33 -28.03 5.20
N PHE A 21 -2.92 -27.23 6.18
CA PHE A 21 -3.86 -26.45 6.97
C PHE A 21 -4.45 -25.26 6.19
N ALA A 22 -3.67 -24.59 5.34
CA ALA A 22 -4.18 -23.53 4.47
C ALA A 22 -5.21 -24.05 3.47
N GLU A 23 -4.95 -25.18 2.82
CA GLU A 23 -5.91 -25.84 1.91
C GLU A 23 -7.20 -26.23 2.63
N SER A 24 -7.12 -26.67 3.89
CA SER A 24 -8.31 -27.00 4.68
C SER A 24 -9.14 -25.76 5.07
N LEU A 25 -8.49 -24.60 5.21
CA LEU A 25 -9.14 -23.34 5.58
C LEU A 25 -9.74 -22.63 4.37
N GLU A 26 -9.13 -22.77 3.18
CA GLU A 26 -9.49 -22.08 1.93
C GLU A 26 -11.01 -22.08 1.62
N PRO A 27 -11.77 -23.19 1.77
CA PRO A 27 -13.22 -23.19 1.47
C PRO A 27 -14.07 -22.35 2.43
N HIS A 28 -13.51 -21.96 3.57
CA HIS A 28 -14.22 -21.27 4.66
C HIS A 28 -13.88 -19.78 4.75
N VAL A 29 -12.92 -19.32 3.93
CA VAL A 29 -12.42 -17.95 3.96
C VAL A 29 -12.35 -17.33 2.57
N SER A 30 -12.38 -16.01 2.49
CA SER A 30 -12.30 -15.27 1.23
C SER A 30 -10.86 -15.20 0.70
N SER A 31 -9.89 -15.25 1.61
CA SER A 31 -8.46 -15.34 1.31
C SER A 31 -7.77 -16.10 2.43
N VAL A 32 -6.79 -16.93 2.07
CA VAL A 32 -5.93 -17.65 3.00
C VAL A 32 -4.47 -17.34 2.69
N SER A 33 -3.64 -17.29 3.73
CA SER A 33 -2.19 -17.16 3.62
C SER A 33 -1.50 -17.81 4.81
N TRP A 34 -0.26 -18.23 4.63
CA TRP A 34 0.62 -18.58 5.73
C TRP A 34 2.02 -18.08 5.43
N MET A 35 2.74 -17.64 6.46
CA MET A 35 4.12 -17.17 6.31
C MET A 35 5.00 -17.75 7.41
N ALA A 36 6.25 -18.03 7.05
CA ALA A 36 7.27 -18.50 7.98
C ALA A 36 8.39 -17.47 8.09
N GLN A 37 8.79 -17.13 9.31
CA GLN A 37 10.08 -16.48 9.54
C GLN A 37 11.21 -17.50 9.30
N GLU A 38 12.41 -17.07 8.90
CA GLU A 38 13.50 -17.95 8.46
C GLU A 38 13.83 -19.06 9.46
N GLU A 39 13.80 -18.79 10.77
CA GLU A 39 14.15 -19.74 11.84
C GLU A 39 12.93 -20.29 12.59
N ALA A 40 11.70 -19.93 12.19
CA ALA A 40 10.50 -20.35 12.91
C ALA A 40 10.11 -21.81 12.58
N THR A 41 9.89 -22.60 13.63
CA THR A 41 9.40 -23.98 13.55
C THR A 41 7.88 -24.05 13.39
N LEU A 42 7.18 -23.02 13.85
CA LEU A 42 5.75 -22.83 13.67
C LEU A 42 5.49 -21.74 12.63
N VAL A 43 4.37 -21.87 11.93
CA VAL A 43 3.85 -20.88 11.00
C VAL A 43 2.42 -20.55 11.40
N GLU A 44 2.08 -19.28 11.25
CA GLU A 44 0.71 -18.82 11.47
C GLU A 44 -0.04 -18.94 10.15
N VAL A 45 -1.08 -19.77 10.13
CA VAL A 45 -2.05 -19.83 9.02
C VAL A 45 -3.13 -18.81 9.33
N GLN A 46 -3.45 -17.97 8.35
CA GLN A 46 -4.44 -16.90 8.49
C GLN A 46 -5.44 -16.93 7.34
N GLY A 47 -6.71 -16.66 7.66
CA GLY A 47 -7.75 -16.43 6.69
C GLY A 47 -8.59 -15.19 7.00
N PHE A 48 -9.20 -14.60 5.96
CA PHE A 48 -9.93 -13.35 6.06
C PHE A 48 -11.34 -13.45 5.44
N ASN A 49 -12.33 -12.86 6.10
CA ASN A 49 -13.70 -12.70 5.59
C ASN A 49 -14.23 -11.28 5.83
N ASP A 50 -15.07 -10.82 4.90
CA ASP A 50 -15.86 -9.60 5.07
C ASP A 50 -16.98 -9.81 6.11
N ASP A 51 -17.61 -10.99 6.10
CA ASP A 51 -18.69 -11.38 7.01
C ASP A 51 -18.20 -12.30 8.14
N ALA A 52 -19.02 -12.46 9.18
CA ALA A 52 -18.71 -13.36 10.28
C ALA A 52 -18.53 -14.81 9.77
N PRO A 53 -17.41 -15.48 10.10
CA PRO A 53 -17.18 -16.85 9.65
C PRO A 53 -18.10 -17.83 10.37
N ASP A 54 -18.36 -18.97 9.73
CA ASP A 54 -18.96 -20.12 10.41
C ASP A 54 -17.89 -20.78 11.29
N GLU A 55 -17.84 -20.36 12.56
CA GLU A 55 -16.84 -20.81 13.53
C GLU A 55 -16.85 -22.33 13.69
N ALA A 56 -18.02 -22.96 13.64
CA ALA A 56 -18.16 -24.40 13.79
C ALA A 56 -17.58 -25.14 12.58
N ALA A 57 -17.84 -24.65 11.37
CA ALA A 57 -17.28 -25.22 10.15
C ALA A 57 -15.75 -25.08 10.09
N VAL A 58 -15.23 -23.90 10.44
CA VAL A 58 -13.78 -23.64 10.51
C VAL A 58 -13.12 -24.57 11.53
N GLN A 59 -13.66 -24.63 12.76
CA GLN A 59 -13.10 -25.47 13.81
C GLN A 59 -13.12 -26.96 13.42
N LEU A 60 -14.19 -27.40 12.77
CA LEU A 60 -14.31 -28.78 12.28
C LEU A 60 -13.26 -29.09 11.21
N ALA A 61 -13.11 -28.22 10.20
CA ALA A 61 -12.13 -28.41 9.13
C ALA A 61 -10.70 -28.50 9.67
N VAL A 62 -10.32 -27.56 10.55
CA VAL A 62 -8.99 -27.54 11.20
C VAL A 62 -8.78 -28.79 12.06
N SER A 63 -9.80 -29.25 12.79
CA SER A 63 -9.70 -30.42 13.66
C SER A 63 -9.56 -31.72 12.86
N LEU A 64 -10.30 -31.88 11.76
CA LEU A 64 -10.18 -33.04 10.87
C LEU A 64 -8.81 -33.11 10.20
N THR A 65 -8.27 -31.98 9.79
CA THR A 65 -6.89 -31.90 9.23
C THR A 65 -5.85 -32.27 10.29
N ALA A 66 -6.00 -31.79 11.52
CA ALA A 66 -5.09 -32.15 12.61
C ALA A 66 -5.15 -33.65 12.92
N GLU A 67 -6.34 -34.24 12.99
CA GLU A 67 -6.52 -35.69 13.20
C GLU A 67 -5.89 -36.51 12.07
N ALA A 68 -6.10 -36.12 10.81
CA ALA A 68 -5.53 -36.81 9.65
C ALA A 68 -3.99 -36.74 9.59
N LEU A 69 -3.38 -35.78 10.28
CA LEU A 69 -1.93 -35.55 10.33
C LEU A 69 -1.31 -35.98 11.67
N ASP A 70 -2.04 -36.73 12.51
CA ASP A 70 -1.62 -37.17 13.84
C ASP A 70 -1.15 -36.02 14.76
N LEU A 71 -1.86 -34.89 14.70
CA LEU A 71 -1.59 -33.68 15.46
C LEU A 71 -2.70 -33.35 16.45
N SER A 72 -2.33 -32.68 17.53
CA SER A 72 -3.32 -32.01 18.37
C SER A 72 -3.93 -30.84 17.60
N ALA A 73 -5.26 -30.73 17.65
CA ALA A 73 -5.98 -29.64 17.00
C ALA A 73 -5.46 -28.28 17.51
N PRO A 74 -5.01 -27.38 16.62
CA PRO A 74 -4.56 -26.06 17.04
C PRO A 74 -5.75 -25.24 17.54
N THR A 75 -5.47 -24.26 18.40
CA THR A 75 -6.49 -23.32 18.86
C THR A 75 -6.75 -22.30 17.77
N VAL A 76 -7.99 -22.26 17.30
CA VAL A 76 -8.43 -21.29 16.28
C VAL A 76 -8.81 -19.99 16.99
N GLU A 77 -8.14 -18.91 16.62
CA GLU A 77 -8.46 -17.56 17.06
C GLU A 77 -9.25 -16.83 15.98
N ILE A 78 -10.38 -16.24 16.36
CA ILE A 78 -11.19 -15.39 15.48
C ILE A 78 -11.24 -14.01 16.08
N SER A 79 -10.82 -13.01 15.29
CA SER A 79 -10.73 -11.62 15.74
C SER A 79 -11.21 -10.68 14.65
N GLN A 80 -11.68 -9.49 15.04
CA GLN A 80 -11.98 -8.41 14.11
C GLN A 80 -10.74 -7.52 13.97
N ILE A 81 -10.29 -7.33 12.72
CA ILE A 81 -9.19 -6.42 12.40
C ILE A 81 -9.74 -5.21 11.63
N PRO A 82 -9.29 -3.98 11.92
CA PRO A 82 -9.79 -2.81 11.21
C PRO A 82 -9.39 -2.86 9.73
N VAL A 83 -10.32 -2.50 8.85
CA VAL A 83 -10.00 -2.30 7.43
C VAL A 83 -9.10 -1.08 7.31
N ARG A 84 -7.81 -1.29 7.02
CA ARG A 84 -6.87 -0.20 6.75
C ARG A 84 -6.76 0.06 5.26
N ASN A 85 -6.96 1.32 4.88
CA ASN A 85 -6.63 1.77 3.53
C ASN A 85 -5.12 2.08 3.47
N TRP A 86 -4.32 1.03 3.29
CA TRP A 86 -2.87 1.12 3.20
C TRP A 86 -2.39 2.06 2.09
N VAL A 87 -3.17 2.22 1.01
CA VAL A 87 -2.86 3.16 -0.07
C VAL A 87 -2.97 4.60 0.44
N LEU A 88 -4.05 4.96 1.13
CA LEU A 88 -4.19 6.30 1.71
C LEU A 88 -3.17 6.58 2.81
N ASP A 89 -2.90 5.59 3.67
CA ASP A 89 -1.90 5.74 4.73
C ASP A 89 -0.50 5.93 4.14
N ASN A 90 -0.17 5.22 3.06
CA ASN A 90 1.09 5.42 2.34
C ASN A 90 1.15 6.79 1.65
N ILE A 91 0.05 7.23 1.01
CA ILE A 91 -0.06 8.56 0.39
C ILE A 91 0.24 9.67 1.41
N LYS A 92 -0.31 9.58 2.62
CA LYS A 92 -0.08 10.57 3.70
C LYS A 92 1.38 10.64 4.17
N GLN A 93 2.16 9.60 3.94
CA GLN A 93 3.55 9.53 4.39
C GLN A 93 4.55 10.09 3.37
N PHE A 94 4.11 10.51 2.18
CA PHE A 94 5.02 11.12 1.21
C PHE A 94 5.37 12.56 1.61
N PRO A 95 6.64 12.86 1.91
CA PRO A 95 7.05 14.22 2.20
C PRO A 95 6.95 15.09 0.94
N PRO A 96 6.75 16.41 1.10
CA PRO A 96 6.82 17.33 -0.02
C PRO A 96 8.21 17.32 -0.65
N ILE A 97 8.27 17.68 -1.93
CA ILE A 97 9.49 17.58 -2.73
C ILE A 97 9.90 18.97 -3.18
N GLN A 98 11.16 19.31 -2.91
CA GLN A 98 11.77 20.55 -3.34
C GLN A 98 12.61 20.33 -4.60
N ALA A 99 12.30 21.11 -5.64
CA ALA A 99 13.00 21.10 -6.91
C ALA A 99 13.19 22.55 -7.44
N GLY A 100 14.31 23.17 -7.08
CA GLY A 100 14.59 24.56 -7.47
C GLY A 100 13.57 25.51 -6.85
N ARG A 101 12.94 26.35 -7.67
CA ARG A 101 11.82 27.20 -7.25
C ARG A 101 10.51 26.46 -6.96
N PHE A 102 10.39 25.16 -7.25
CA PHE A 102 9.13 24.43 -7.10
C PHE A 102 9.06 23.64 -5.79
N PHE A 103 7.90 23.70 -5.14
CA PHE A 103 7.53 22.94 -3.95
C PHE A 103 6.34 22.02 -4.28
N VAL A 104 6.62 20.74 -4.52
CA VAL A 104 5.58 19.75 -4.86
C VAL A 104 5.01 19.17 -3.59
N HIS A 105 3.69 19.20 -3.43
CA HIS A 105 3.02 18.70 -2.24
C HIS A 105 1.67 18.06 -2.57
N SER A 106 1.19 17.20 -1.68
CA SER A 106 -0.12 16.56 -1.82
C SER A 106 -1.25 17.46 -1.29
N ALA A 107 -2.50 17.00 -1.43
CA ALA A 107 -3.65 17.71 -0.88
C ALA A 107 -3.71 17.63 0.65
N GLU A 108 -3.07 16.62 1.23
CA GLU A 108 -3.00 16.31 2.66
C GLU A 108 -1.85 17.05 3.37
N TYR A 109 -0.98 17.73 2.62
CA TYR A 109 0.07 18.56 3.21
C TYR A 109 -0.53 19.88 3.74
N GLU A 110 -0.50 20.05 5.06
CA GLU A 110 -1.12 21.19 5.76
C GLU A 110 -0.14 22.31 6.13
N ASP A 111 1.15 22.03 6.11
CA ASP A 111 2.19 23.00 6.49
C ASP A 111 2.32 24.12 5.43
N PRO A 112 2.83 25.30 5.80
CA PRO A 112 3.04 26.38 4.86
C PRO A 112 4.04 26.03 3.75
N ILE A 113 3.77 26.53 2.55
CA ILE A 113 4.72 26.49 1.43
C ILE A 113 5.81 27.55 1.68
N PRO A 114 7.11 27.25 1.47
CA PRO A 114 8.17 28.24 1.63
C PRO A 114 7.94 29.50 0.78
N HIS A 115 8.09 30.68 1.37
CA HIS A 115 7.76 31.96 0.73
C HIS A 115 8.46 32.25 -0.61
N SER A 116 9.60 31.61 -0.88
CA SER A 116 10.37 31.77 -2.12
C SER A 116 10.12 30.67 -3.16
N GLN A 117 9.10 29.82 -2.96
CA GLN A 117 8.80 28.68 -3.81
C GLN A 117 7.37 28.71 -4.37
N ILE A 118 7.22 28.14 -5.56
CA ILE A 118 5.96 27.95 -6.26
C ILE A 118 5.37 26.61 -5.81
N GLY A 119 4.21 26.66 -5.16
CA GLY A 119 3.47 25.47 -4.74
C GLY A 119 2.87 24.72 -5.93
N LEU A 120 3.26 23.46 -6.11
CA LEU A 120 2.68 22.54 -7.08
C LEU A 120 1.91 21.46 -6.33
N ARG A 121 0.58 21.61 -6.23
CA ARG A 121 -0.27 20.62 -5.57
C ARG A 121 -0.62 19.49 -6.53
N VAL A 122 -0.08 18.30 -6.29
CA VAL A 122 -0.29 17.10 -7.12
C VAL A 122 -0.76 15.94 -6.23
N PRO A 123 -1.88 15.27 -6.53
CA PRO A 123 -2.30 14.09 -5.79
C PRO A 123 -1.23 12.99 -5.84
N ALA A 124 -0.75 12.55 -4.67
CA ALA A 124 0.23 11.48 -4.62
C ALA A 124 -0.42 10.16 -5.09
N GLY A 125 0.32 9.37 -5.88
CA GLY A 125 -0.11 8.04 -6.31
C GLY A 125 -1.18 7.97 -7.40
N ALA A 126 -1.80 9.08 -7.84
CA ALA A 126 -2.85 9.06 -8.86
C ALA A 126 -2.34 8.84 -10.30
N ALA A 127 -1.11 9.27 -10.59
CA ALA A 127 -0.45 9.10 -11.88
C ALA A 127 1.07 9.22 -11.74
N PHE A 128 1.83 8.68 -12.71
CA PHE A 128 3.28 8.87 -12.77
C PHE A 128 3.63 10.36 -12.89
N GLY A 129 4.68 10.80 -12.20
CA GLY A 129 5.10 12.20 -12.17
C GLY A 129 4.59 12.99 -10.96
N SER A 130 4.36 12.36 -9.80
CA SER A 130 4.04 13.07 -8.54
C SER A 130 5.25 13.80 -7.92
N GLY A 131 6.41 13.79 -8.58
CA GLY A 131 7.63 14.49 -8.16
C GLY A 131 8.70 13.61 -7.51
N ASP A 132 8.32 12.46 -6.93
CA ASP A 132 9.24 11.60 -6.14
C ASP A 132 10.28 10.89 -7.01
N HIS A 133 9.89 10.60 -8.25
CA HIS A 133 10.81 10.00 -9.21
C HIS A 133 11.89 10.98 -9.65
N SER A 134 13.14 10.52 -9.69
CA SER A 134 14.33 11.32 -10.02
C SER A 134 14.22 12.05 -11.36
N SER A 135 13.55 11.45 -12.35
CA SER A 135 13.30 12.08 -13.66
C SER A 135 12.40 13.31 -13.56
N THR A 136 11.30 13.25 -12.81
CA THR A 136 10.39 14.39 -12.63
C THR A 136 11.09 15.54 -11.93
N LYS A 137 11.83 15.25 -10.85
CA LYS A 137 12.65 16.25 -10.15
C LYS A 137 13.70 16.88 -11.08
N GLY A 138 14.34 16.07 -11.92
CA GLY A 138 15.30 16.54 -12.92
C GLY A 138 14.70 17.52 -13.92
N CYS A 139 13.49 17.24 -14.43
CA CYS A 139 12.76 18.13 -15.32
C CYS A 139 12.38 19.45 -14.65
N LEU A 140 11.88 19.43 -13.41
CA LEU A 140 11.58 20.65 -12.65
C LEU A 140 12.82 21.52 -12.43
N LEU A 141 13.96 20.91 -12.08
CA LEU A 141 15.24 21.61 -11.96
C LEU A 141 15.74 22.17 -13.31
N ALA A 142 15.43 21.51 -14.42
CA ALA A 142 15.77 22.02 -15.74
C ALA A 142 14.91 23.24 -16.10
N LEU A 143 13.60 23.21 -15.83
CA LEU A 143 12.70 24.35 -16.02
C LEU A 143 13.13 25.56 -15.18
N ASP A 144 13.49 25.33 -13.92
CA ASP A 144 14.05 26.36 -13.03
C ASP A 144 15.30 27.03 -13.63
N LYS A 145 16.22 26.23 -14.19
CA LYS A 145 17.43 26.76 -14.84
C LYS A 145 17.15 27.50 -16.14
N MET A 146 16.17 27.06 -16.93
CA MET A 146 15.84 27.66 -18.22
C MET A 146 15.34 29.11 -18.07
N ASP A 147 14.63 29.42 -16.98
CA ASP A 147 14.17 30.78 -16.67
C ASP A 147 15.31 31.78 -16.45
N HIS A 148 16.50 31.26 -16.10
CA HIS A 148 17.71 32.06 -15.86
C HIS A 148 18.66 32.12 -17.07
N MET A 149 18.33 31.47 -18.19
CA MET A 149 19.19 31.50 -19.37
C MET A 149 18.98 32.78 -20.18
N PRO A 150 20.05 33.52 -20.52
CA PRO A 150 19.96 34.79 -21.26
C PRO A 150 19.58 34.62 -22.74
N VAL A 151 19.45 33.38 -23.24
CA VAL A 151 19.30 33.05 -24.65
C VAL A 151 17.93 32.43 -24.89
N GLY A 152 16.89 33.26 -24.88
CA GLY A 152 15.53 32.84 -25.15
C GLY A 152 14.57 33.80 -24.48
N GLY A 153 13.78 34.53 -25.28
CA GLY A 153 12.65 35.28 -24.73
C GLY A 153 11.66 34.36 -24.01
N PRO A 154 10.56 34.92 -23.46
CA PRO A 154 9.59 34.12 -22.70
C PRO A 154 9.13 32.89 -23.49
N ILE A 155 9.00 31.75 -22.81
CA ILE A 155 8.45 30.52 -23.39
C ILE A 155 7.02 30.82 -23.87
N ARG A 156 6.80 30.82 -25.18
CA ARG A 156 5.49 31.14 -25.78
C ARG A 156 4.59 29.91 -25.93
N SER A 157 5.20 28.74 -26.09
CA SER A 157 4.52 27.46 -26.29
C SER A 157 5.39 26.33 -25.76
N ALA A 158 4.83 25.48 -24.91
CA ALA A 158 5.47 24.29 -24.38
C ALA A 158 4.62 23.05 -24.72
N LEU A 159 5.28 21.90 -24.84
CA LEU A 159 4.64 20.60 -25.02
C LEU A 159 5.14 19.65 -23.93
N ASP A 160 4.23 19.20 -23.08
CA ASP A 160 4.48 18.15 -22.09
C ASP A 160 4.09 16.79 -22.69
N MET A 161 5.05 16.14 -23.37
CA MET A 161 4.80 14.87 -24.03
C MET A 161 4.89 13.71 -23.03
N GLY A 162 3.77 13.03 -22.81
CA GLY A 162 3.66 12.01 -21.76
C GLY A 162 3.38 12.62 -20.40
N CYS A 163 2.46 13.58 -20.34
CA CYS A 163 2.28 14.49 -19.21
C CYS A 163 1.98 13.81 -17.86
N GLY A 164 1.43 12.58 -17.84
CA GLY A 164 1.15 11.87 -16.59
C GLY A 164 0.28 12.69 -15.64
N SER A 165 0.82 13.05 -14.47
CA SER A 165 0.20 13.96 -13.50
C SER A 165 -0.04 15.40 -14.02
N GLY A 166 0.60 15.78 -15.11
CA GLY A 166 0.61 17.14 -15.67
C GLY A 166 1.54 18.11 -14.94
N ILE A 167 2.36 17.62 -14.00
CA ILE A 167 3.18 18.49 -13.14
C ILE A 167 4.11 19.41 -13.94
N LEU A 168 4.65 18.93 -15.07
CA LEU A 168 5.58 19.71 -15.89
C LEU A 168 4.86 20.74 -16.76
N ALA A 169 3.61 20.47 -17.16
CA ALA A 169 2.77 21.44 -17.83
C ALA A 169 2.27 22.57 -16.90
N ILE A 170 2.18 22.30 -15.59
CA ILE A 170 1.75 23.28 -14.57
C ILE A 170 2.92 24.17 -14.12
N ALA A 171 4.14 23.63 -14.08
CA ALA A 171 5.38 24.28 -13.63
C ALA A 171 5.87 25.39 -14.57
#